data_AF-A0A258DUT7-F1
#
_entry.id   AF-A0A258DUT7-F1
#
_cell.length_a   1.000
_cell.length_b   1.000
_cell.length_c   1.000
_cell.angle_alpha   90.00
_cell.angle_beta   90.00
_cell.angle_gamma   90.00
#
_symmetry.space_group_name_H-M   'P 1'
#
loop_
_entity.id
_entity.type
_entity.pdbx_description
1 polymer ?
#
loop_
_entity_poly.entity_id
_entity_poly.type
_entity_poly.pdbx_seq_one_letter_code
_entity_poly.pdbx_strand_id
1 'polypeptide(L)' 'MSISGGIARLVLVNPERRNAISTAMWLALSAFAADAAKRSDIRVAIIRGE' A
#
# COMPACT_ATOMS: atom_id res chain seq x y z
N MET A 1 -0.49 -6.55 -1.52
CA MET A 1 -0.68 -6.16 -0.12
C MET A 1 -0.48 -7.40 0.74
N SER A 2 0.17 -7.28 1.91
CA SER A 2 0.22 -8.35 2.90
C SER A 2 -0.07 -7.81 4.30
N ILE A 3 -0.71 -8.63 5.15
CA ILE A 3 -1.00 -8.30 6.54
C ILE A 3 -0.42 -9.41 7.42
N SER A 4 0.43 -9.04 8.38
CA SER A 4 1.02 -9.99 9.33
C SER A 4 1.35 -9.29 10.64
N GLY A 5 0.93 -9.87 11.77
CA GLY A 5 1.18 -9.32 13.10
C GLY A 5 0.59 -7.92 13.33
N GLY A 6 -0.50 -7.58 12.65
CA GLY A 6 -1.09 -6.23 12.68
C GLY A 6 -0.34 -5.19 11.86
N ILE A 7 0.60 -5.61 11.00
CA ILE A 7 1.30 -4.71 10.08
C ILE A 7 0.77 -4.95 8.66
N ALA A 8 0.21 -3.91 8.06
CA ALA A 8 -0.21 -3.90 6.67
C ALA A 8 0.91 -3.33 5.78
N ARG A 9 1.24 -4.03 4.70
CA ARG A 9 2.32 -3.64 3.78
C ARG A 9 1.80 -3.45 2.36
N LEU A 10 2.17 -2.31 1.77
CA LEU A 10 1.99 -1.98 0.36
C LEU A 10 3.35 -1.64 -0.26
N VAL A 11 3.69 -2.30 -1.37
CA VAL A 11 4.86 -1.97 -2.18
C VAL A 11 4.36 -1.43 -3.51
N LEU A 12 4.77 -0.20 -3.83
CA LEU A 12 4.47 0.48 -5.07
C LEU A 12 5.68 0.35 -6.00
N VAL A 13 5.50 -0.26 -7.17
CA VAL A 13 6.59 -0.59 -8.09
C VAL A 13 6.27 -0.02 -9.47
N ASN A 14 7.11 0.89 -9.96
CA ASN A 14 7.07 1.41 -11.33
C ASN A 14 8.49 1.66 -11.86
N PRO A 15 9.25 0.59 -12.13
CA PRO A 15 10.67 0.65 -12.47
C PRO A 15 10.91 1.40 -13.79
N GLU A 16 10.02 1.23 -14.77
CA GLU A 16 10.12 1.91 -16.07
C GLU A 16 10.04 3.44 -15.95
N ARG A 17 9.42 3.96 -14.88
CA ARG A 17 9.30 5.41 -14.62
C ARG A 17 10.00 5.86 -13.35
N ARG A 18 10.99 5.10 -12.85
CA ARG A 18 11.70 5.41 -11.59
C ARG A 18 10.74 5.69 -10.42
N ASN A 19 9.69 4.88 -10.29
CA ASN A 19 8.62 5.04 -9.31
C ASN A 19 7.77 6.31 -9.38
N ALA A 20 7.70 6.97 -10.54
CA ALA A 20 6.65 7.96 -10.74
C ALA A 20 5.28 7.30 -10.48
N ILE A 21 4.50 7.88 -9.57
CA ILE A 21 3.21 7.31 -9.19
C ILE A 21 2.26 7.42 -10.38
N SER A 22 1.87 6.28 -10.95
CA SER A 22 0.86 6.20 -11.99
C SER A 22 -0.55 6.32 -11.40
N THR A 23 -1.55 6.61 -12.23
CA THR A 23 -2.96 6.57 -11.82
C THR A 23 -3.34 5.23 -11.19
N ALA A 24 -2.85 4.11 -11.73
CA ALA A 24 -3.11 2.78 -11.18
C ALA A 24 -2.52 2.61 -9.76
N MET A 25 -1.33 3.17 -9.51
CA MET A 25 -0.71 3.15 -8.18
C MET A 25 -1.47 4.02 -7.19
N TRP A 26 -1.96 5.19 -7.62
CA TRP A 26 -2.85 6.03 -6.81
C TRP A 26 -4.12 5.29 -6.40
N LEU A 27 -4.78 4.63 -7.36
CA LEU A 27 -5.97 3.82 -7.09
C LEU A 27 -5.66 2.67 -6.11
N ALA A 28 -4.54 1.98 -6.29
CA ALA A 28 -4.10 0.91 -5.39
C ALA A 28 -3.83 1.41 -3.96
N LEU A 29 -3.23 2.59 -3.82
CA LEU A 29 -2.99 3.23 -2.52
C LEU A 29 -4.30 3.58 -1.81
N SER A 30 -5.25 4.20 -2.53
CA SER A 30 -6.57 4.53 -1.96
C SER A 30 -7.34 3.28 -1.53
N ALA A 31 -7.32 2.23 -2.36
CA ALA A 31 -7.96 0.95 -2.03
C ALA A 31 -7.33 0.30 -0.79
N PHE A 32 -5.99 0.31 -0.71
CA PHE A 32 -5.25 -0.20 0.44
C PHE A 32 -5.61 0.55 1.74
N ALA A 33 -5.66 1.89 1.70
CA ALA A 33 -6.01 2.69 2.86
C ALA A 33 -7.44 2.42 3.33
N ALA A 34 -8.40 2.31 2.39
CA ALA A 34 -9.79 2.01 2.70
C ALA A 34 -9.98 0.61 3.30
N ASP A 35 -9.22 -0.39 2.84
CA ASP A 35 -9.25 -1.74 3.39
C ASP A 35 -8.59 -1.81 4.77
N ALA A 36 -7.43 -1.17 4.93
CA ALA A 36 -6.73 -1.12 6.21
C ALA A 36 -7.56 -0.42 7.29
N ALA A 37 -8.28 0.65 6.95
CA ALA A 37 -9.14 1.38 7.89
C ALA A 37 -10.32 0.55 8.42
N LYS A 38 -10.76 -0.49 7.70
CA LYS A 38 -11.84 -1.39 8.14
C LYS A 38 -11.38 -2.45 9.12
N ARG A 39 -10.07 -2.57 9.35
CA ARG A 39 -9.45 -3.65 10.12
C ARG A 39 -8.87 -3.11 11.43
N SER A 40 -9.53 -3.46 12.53
CA SER A 40 -9.09 -3.07 13.89
C SER A 40 -7.85 -3.82 14.37
N ASP A 41 -7.44 -4.88 13.68
CA ASP A 41 -6.24 -5.66 14.02
C ASP A 41 -4.96 -5.08 13.42
N ILE A 42 -5.08 -4.17 12.44
CA ILE A 42 -3.95 -3.43 11.87
C ILE A 42 -3.61 -2.26 12.80
N ARG A 43 -2.34 -2.19 13.20
CA ARG A 43 -1.80 -1.13 14.06
C ARG A 43 -0.92 -0.17 13.28
N VAL A 44 -0.29 -0.67 12.21
CA VAL A 44 0.68 0.09 11.40
C VAL A 44 0.50 -0.27 9.92
N ALA A 45 0.50 0.75 9.07
CA ALA A 45 0.61 0.62 7.62
C ALA A 45 2.00 1.07 7.16
N ILE A 46 2.66 0.26 6.34
CA ILE A 46 3.95 0.57 5.73
C ILE A 46 3.75 0.65 4.22
N ILE A 47 4.13 1.79 3.64
CA ILE A 47 4.15 2.03 2.21
C ILE A 47 5.60 2.16 1.79
N ARG A 48 6.03 1.38 0.80
CA ARG A 48 7.39 1.43 0.23
C ARG A 48 7.32 1.57 -1.28
N GLY A 49 8.34 2.21 -1.86
CA GLY A 49 8.66 2.12 -3.28
C GLY A 49 9.87 1.20 -3.50
N GLU A 50 9.96 0.53 -4.65
CA GLU A 50 11.18 -0.15 -5.15
C GLU A 50 11.78 0.54 -6.36
#